data_AF-A0A2V8XRP5-F1
#
_entry.id   AF-A0A2V8XRP5-F1
#
_cell.length_a   1.000
_cell.length_b   1.000
_cell.length_c   1.000
_cell.angle_alpha   90.00
_cell.angle_beta   90.00
_cell.angle_gamma   90.00
#
_symmetry.space_group_name_H-M   'P 1'
#
loop_
_entity.id
_entity.type
_entity.pdbx_description
1 polymer ?
#
loop_
_entity_poly.entity_id
_entity_poly.type
_entity_poly.pdbx_seq_one_letter_code
_entity_poly.pdbx_strand_id
1 'polypeptide(L)'
;MTVELKPFLVRIGFLFMLSMCVPAMIRVSGAQGLSSSDLSRMRSVGGVALSPDGKRIAYTVTMRDEPGRPYGQLWIMELATQKSTRLGGDKDRGGEPLWSPDGKWLAFFGRQGDKHGLLMAKPDGSDVTVLASPEGTNSPLPGTGNEVTWSPDGRQIAYISSTPDERAAEASGDPMVITRYLYKPDAGEGMTRFNDNLRLHIFVVDVATKQTRQLTKGNTDEHSIDWSPDGKEILYLTNPEPNQDEFFNYDVFAVKVADNSVRRITATEFNEYDPLWSPDGKRILFRGTRRGLTDRETTMEDTHVWIINADGSDRREIGAVIDNRQGSPRWAADGNSVYFTVQERGRNYLVRLPVSGGKPEYVVKEPGFVGAFSIGKDGTVAYSHASPRDLTELYLKTGNAAPRKLTDLNTQLLAGKQIAEVESF
;
A
#
# COMPACT_ATOMS: atom_id res chain seq x y z
N MET A 1 -26.90 -26.53 109.78
CA MET A 1 -27.97 -25.54 109.58
C MET A 1 -27.32 -24.33 108.93
N THR A 2 -27.69 -23.98 107.69
CA THR A 2 -27.46 -22.67 107.00
C THR A 2 -26.00 -22.19 106.87
N VAL A 3 -25.44 -21.67 105.77
CA VAL A 3 -25.91 -21.15 104.48
C VAL A 3 -24.65 -20.99 103.60
N GLU A 4 -24.84 -21.08 102.27
CA GLU A 4 -23.86 -20.83 101.21
C GLU A 4 -23.16 -19.46 101.29
N LEU A 5 -21.98 -19.36 100.66
CA LEU A 5 -21.66 -18.25 99.73
C LEU A 5 -20.49 -18.65 98.81
N LYS A 6 -20.76 -18.73 97.50
CA LYS A 6 -19.77 -18.92 96.42
C LYS A 6 -19.01 -17.63 96.14
N PRO A 7 -17.68 -17.65 95.94
CA PRO A 7 -16.97 -16.52 95.34
C PRO A 7 -16.85 -16.66 93.81
N PHE A 8 -17.18 -15.56 93.13
CA PHE A 8 -16.95 -15.31 91.71
C PHE A 8 -15.45 -15.21 91.41
N LEU A 9 -14.97 -15.95 90.40
CA LEU A 9 -13.64 -15.76 89.80
C LEU A 9 -13.75 -14.80 88.61
N VAL A 10 -13.14 -13.62 88.72
CA VAL A 10 -12.90 -12.69 87.61
C VAL A 10 -11.55 -13.03 86.98
N ARG A 11 -11.54 -13.47 85.72
CA ARG A 11 -10.32 -13.60 84.90
C ARG A 11 -10.02 -12.26 84.23
N ILE A 12 -8.95 -11.59 84.63
CA ILE A 12 -8.38 -10.45 83.92
C ILE A 12 -7.42 -10.99 82.85
N GLY A 13 -7.80 -10.89 81.58
CA GLY A 13 -6.92 -11.15 80.44
C GLY A 13 -6.26 -9.85 79.97
N PHE A 14 -4.94 -9.76 80.08
CA PHE A 14 -4.13 -8.72 79.45
C PHE A 14 -4.13 -8.92 77.93
N LEU A 15 -4.62 -7.95 77.16
CA LEU A 15 -4.45 -7.90 75.71
C LEU A 15 -3.41 -6.83 75.37
N PHE A 16 -2.21 -7.26 74.98
CA PHE A 16 -1.18 -6.40 74.41
C PHE A 16 -1.60 -5.99 72.99
N MET A 17 -1.90 -4.71 72.77
CA MET A 17 -2.18 -4.17 71.45
C MET A 17 -0.85 -3.78 70.77
N LEU A 18 -0.31 -4.69 69.94
CA LEU A 18 0.84 -4.40 69.09
C LEU A 18 0.36 -3.58 67.87
N SER A 19 0.65 -2.29 67.82
CA SER A 19 0.40 -1.44 66.65
C SER A 19 1.42 -1.80 65.56
N MET A 20 1.04 -2.64 64.60
CA MET A 20 1.81 -2.87 63.38
C MET A 20 1.54 -1.72 62.40
N CYS A 21 2.44 -0.73 62.34
CA CYS A 21 2.54 0.15 61.18
C CYS A 21 3.00 -0.69 59.98
N VAL A 22 2.07 -1.06 59.11
CA VAL A 22 2.40 -1.60 57.79
C VAL A 22 2.75 -0.40 56.90
N PRO A 23 4.00 -0.24 56.43
CA PRO A 23 4.28 0.80 55.44
C PRO A 23 3.49 0.44 54.18
N ALA A 24 2.61 1.34 53.76
CA ALA A 24 1.98 1.25 52.46
C ALA A 24 3.10 1.35 51.41
N MET A 25 3.52 0.20 50.87
CA MET A 25 4.33 0.19 49.65
C MET A 25 3.46 0.76 48.54
N ILE A 26 3.63 2.04 48.26
CA ILE A 26 3.22 2.61 46.99
C ILE A 26 4.08 1.87 45.95
N ARG A 27 3.51 0.86 45.29
CA ARG A 27 4.09 0.35 44.06
C ARG A 27 3.98 1.49 43.05
N VAL A 28 5.05 2.25 42.91
CA VAL A 28 5.29 2.98 41.67
C VAL A 28 5.40 1.90 40.61
N SER A 29 4.33 1.66 39.85
CA SER A 29 4.47 0.84 38.65
C SER A 29 5.39 1.61 37.73
N GLY A 30 6.67 1.25 37.70
CA GLY A 30 7.59 1.76 36.69
C GLY A 30 6.96 1.53 35.32
N ALA A 31 7.01 2.55 34.45
CA ALA A 31 6.52 2.43 33.08
C ALA A 31 7.13 1.16 32.45
N GLN A 32 6.27 0.28 31.96
CA GLN A 32 6.74 -1.02 31.45
C GLN A 32 7.36 -0.79 30.06
N GLY A 33 8.49 -1.41 29.79
CA GLY A 33 9.02 -1.47 28.43
C GLY A 33 8.09 -2.22 27.47
N LEU A 34 8.37 -2.12 26.17
CA LEU A 34 7.76 -3.00 25.17
C LEU A 34 8.25 -4.44 25.37
N SER A 35 7.34 -5.41 25.21
CA SER A 35 7.69 -6.83 25.12
C SER A 35 7.50 -7.33 23.69
N SER A 36 8.15 -8.42 23.32
CA SER A 36 7.99 -9.03 21.98
C SER A 36 6.53 -9.38 21.65
N SER A 37 5.75 -9.75 22.66
CA SER A 37 4.30 -9.99 22.54
C SER A 37 3.48 -8.75 22.18
N ASP A 38 4.00 -7.53 22.37
CA ASP A 38 3.31 -6.31 21.94
C ASP A 38 3.33 -6.17 20.41
N LEU A 39 4.34 -6.71 19.72
CA LEU A 39 4.47 -6.62 18.26
C LEU A 39 3.29 -7.24 17.52
N SER A 40 2.73 -8.36 18.01
CA SER A 40 1.57 -9.01 17.40
C SER A 40 0.27 -8.21 17.57
N ARG A 41 0.26 -7.29 18.53
CA ARG A 41 -0.88 -6.40 18.85
C ARG A 41 -0.76 -5.04 18.19
N MET A 42 0.42 -4.68 17.68
CA MET A 42 0.63 -3.42 16.97
C MET A 42 -0.08 -3.41 15.63
N ARG A 43 -0.61 -2.24 15.29
CA ARG A 43 -1.36 -1.97 14.07
C ARG A 43 -0.72 -0.81 13.33
N SER A 44 -0.88 -0.78 12.02
CA SER A 44 -0.34 0.29 11.18
C SER A 44 -1.30 0.57 10.04
N VAL A 45 -1.45 1.83 9.66
CA VAL A 45 -2.17 2.19 8.44
C VAL A 45 -1.31 1.84 7.22
N GLY A 46 -1.94 1.14 6.27
CA GLY A 46 -1.34 0.76 4.98
C GLY A 46 -1.82 1.67 3.85
N GLY A 47 -2.41 1.07 2.81
CA GLY A 47 -2.94 1.77 1.65
C GLY A 47 -3.96 2.83 2.03
N VAL A 48 -4.02 3.93 1.27
CA VAL A 48 -4.90 5.08 1.51
C VAL A 48 -5.49 5.56 0.19
N ALA A 49 -6.81 5.69 0.12
CA ALA A 49 -7.55 6.17 -1.05
C ALA A 49 -8.66 7.12 -0.63
N LEU A 50 -8.54 8.40 -1.01
CA LEU A 50 -9.59 9.40 -0.81
C LEU A 50 -10.67 9.22 -1.89
N SER A 51 -11.94 9.32 -1.51
CA SER A 51 -13.05 9.21 -2.45
C SER A 51 -13.08 10.40 -3.43
N PRO A 52 -13.63 10.23 -4.66
CA PRO A 52 -13.68 11.30 -5.67
C PRO A 52 -14.40 12.58 -5.23
N ASP A 53 -15.31 12.48 -4.27
CA ASP A 53 -16.05 13.59 -3.66
C ASP A 53 -15.37 14.17 -2.41
N GLY A 54 -14.23 13.60 -1.98
CA GLY A 54 -13.45 14.06 -0.83
C GLY A 54 -14.12 13.82 0.53
N LYS A 55 -15.18 13.01 0.61
CA LYS A 55 -15.95 12.80 1.85
C LYS A 55 -15.52 11.57 2.64
N ARG A 56 -14.88 10.59 1.99
CA ARG A 56 -14.52 9.31 2.60
C ARG A 56 -13.07 8.95 2.30
N ILE A 57 -12.46 8.20 3.21
CA ILE A 57 -11.15 7.59 2.99
C ILE A 57 -11.30 6.08 3.15
N ALA A 58 -10.96 5.32 2.11
CA ALA A 58 -10.70 3.90 2.24
C ALA A 58 -9.23 3.70 2.62
N TYR A 59 -8.96 2.90 3.63
CA TYR A 59 -7.61 2.63 4.10
C TYR A 59 -7.48 1.21 4.63
N THR A 60 -6.26 0.67 4.66
CA THR A 60 -6.01 -0.64 5.27
C THR A 60 -5.38 -0.51 6.64
N VAL A 61 -5.72 -1.42 7.54
CA VAL A 61 -5.06 -1.63 8.83
C VAL A 61 -4.28 -2.93 8.77
N THR A 62 -2.97 -2.87 8.93
CA THR A 62 -2.09 -4.03 8.95
C THR A 62 -2.17 -4.75 10.30
N MET A 63 -2.52 -6.02 10.24
CA MET A 63 -2.66 -6.96 11.35
C MET A 63 -1.45 -7.91 11.40
N ARG A 64 -1.04 -8.30 12.61
CA ARG A 64 0.15 -9.14 12.89
C ARG A 64 -0.13 -10.18 13.98
N ASP A 65 -1.40 -10.53 14.14
CA ASP A 65 -1.90 -11.38 15.22
C ASP A 65 -1.98 -12.88 14.88
N GLU A 66 -1.57 -13.25 13.66
CA GLU A 66 -1.50 -14.64 13.20
C GLU A 66 -0.07 -15.01 12.75
N PRO A 67 0.33 -16.30 12.83
CA PRO A 67 1.59 -16.76 12.26
C PRO A 67 1.69 -16.47 10.75
N GLY A 68 2.90 -16.17 10.29
CA GLY A 68 3.16 -15.88 8.87
C GLY A 68 3.26 -14.38 8.59
N ARG A 69 2.96 -13.99 7.36
CA ARG A 69 3.07 -12.58 6.93
C ARG A 69 1.92 -11.75 7.49
N PRO A 70 2.16 -10.45 7.82
CA PRO A 70 1.10 -9.51 8.14
C PRO A 70 0.04 -9.45 7.04
N TYR A 71 -1.21 -9.19 7.40
CA TYR A 71 -2.32 -9.03 6.45
C TYR A 71 -3.03 -7.69 6.64
N GLY A 72 -3.65 -7.17 5.58
CA GLY A 72 -4.46 -5.96 5.64
C GLY A 72 -5.94 -6.27 5.94
N GLN A 73 -6.56 -5.45 6.76
CA GLN A 73 -8.02 -5.33 6.86
C GLN A 73 -8.45 -4.00 6.24
N LEU A 74 -9.54 -4.00 5.48
CA LEU A 74 -10.01 -2.81 4.78
C LEU A 74 -11.04 -2.04 5.62
N TRP A 75 -10.89 -0.72 5.67
CA TRP A 75 -11.73 0.19 6.44
C TRP A 75 -12.11 1.40 5.59
N ILE A 76 -13.29 1.97 5.89
CA ILE A 76 -13.78 3.21 5.27
C ILE A 76 -14.14 4.19 6.37
N MET A 77 -13.52 5.37 6.33
CA MET A 77 -13.78 6.48 7.25
C MET A 77 -14.63 7.55 6.57
N GLU A 78 -15.71 7.95 7.22
CA GLU A 78 -16.48 9.16 6.89
C GLU A 78 -15.79 10.39 7.49
N LEU A 79 -15.34 11.34 6.67
CA LEU A 79 -14.51 12.46 7.15
C LEU A 79 -15.25 13.48 8.00
N ALA A 80 -16.56 13.64 7.80
CA ALA A 80 -17.39 14.58 8.55
C ALA A 80 -17.58 14.13 10.02
N THR A 81 -17.68 12.82 10.24
CA THR A 81 -17.94 12.24 11.57
C THR A 81 -16.74 11.52 12.17
N GLN A 82 -15.70 11.27 11.36
CA GLN A 82 -14.56 10.39 11.65
C GLN A 82 -14.95 8.96 12.05
N LYS A 83 -16.17 8.54 11.70
CA LYS A 83 -16.61 7.17 11.92
C LYS A 83 -15.96 6.26 10.89
N SER A 84 -15.26 5.24 11.36
CA SER A 84 -14.72 4.16 10.53
C SER A 84 -15.58 2.91 10.58
N THR A 85 -15.83 2.32 9.42
CA THR A 85 -16.52 1.04 9.24
C THR A 85 -15.55 0.06 8.60
N ARG A 86 -15.43 -1.15 9.15
CA ARG A 86 -14.64 -2.21 8.54
C ARG A 86 -15.42 -2.85 7.39
N LEU A 87 -14.73 -3.13 6.30
CA LEU A 87 -15.26 -3.83 5.14
C LEU A 87 -14.95 -5.33 5.28
N GLY A 88 -15.90 -6.08 5.84
CA GLY A 88 -15.77 -7.51 6.16
C GLY A 88 -15.67 -7.84 7.66
N GLY A 89 -15.52 -9.12 7.95
CA GLY A 89 -15.36 -9.70 9.30
C GLY A 89 -13.92 -9.66 9.84
N ASP A 90 -13.71 -10.25 11.02
CA ASP A 90 -12.40 -10.22 11.70
C ASP A 90 -11.29 -10.99 10.96
N LYS A 91 -11.67 -12.03 10.21
CA LYS A 91 -10.73 -12.89 9.46
C LYS A 91 -10.59 -12.50 7.99
N ASP A 92 -11.37 -11.51 7.57
CA ASP A 92 -11.36 -11.04 6.19
C ASP A 92 -10.10 -10.21 5.94
N ARG A 93 -9.61 -10.30 4.71
CA ARG A 93 -8.35 -9.70 4.29
C ARG A 93 -8.63 -8.81 3.09
N GLY A 94 -7.98 -7.65 3.04
CA GLY A 94 -8.17 -6.70 1.94
C GLY A 94 -6.97 -5.76 1.80
N GLY A 95 -6.61 -5.50 0.56
CA GLY A 95 -5.53 -4.61 0.14
C GLY A 95 -5.98 -3.68 -0.99
N GLU A 96 -5.19 -2.65 -1.26
CA GLU A 96 -5.27 -1.86 -2.50
C GLU A 96 -6.68 -1.31 -2.82
N PRO A 97 -7.28 -0.51 -1.91
CA PRO A 97 -8.59 0.07 -2.16
C PRO A 97 -8.58 1.04 -3.34
N LEU A 98 -9.53 0.86 -4.26
CA LEU A 98 -9.72 1.75 -5.41
C LEU A 98 -11.19 2.15 -5.56
N TRP A 99 -11.48 3.45 -5.43
CA TRP A 99 -12.82 3.99 -5.63
C TRP A 99 -13.24 3.95 -7.09
N SER A 100 -14.51 3.63 -7.35
CA SER A 100 -15.11 3.88 -8.67
C SER A 100 -15.07 5.38 -8.99
N PRO A 101 -15.06 5.78 -10.28
CA PRO A 101 -15.03 7.20 -10.66
C PRO A 101 -16.18 8.04 -10.06
N ASP A 102 -17.34 7.42 -9.85
CA ASP A 102 -18.51 8.04 -9.22
C ASP A 102 -18.54 7.93 -7.68
N GLY A 103 -17.55 7.25 -7.08
CA GLY A 103 -17.40 7.05 -5.64
C GLY A 103 -18.45 6.12 -5.01
N LYS A 104 -19.28 5.42 -5.79
CA LYS A 104 -20.33 4.54 -5.25
C LYS A 104 -19.84 3.14 -4.90
N TRP A 105 -18.69 2.73 -5.43
CA TRP A 105 -18.13 1.40 -5.24
C TRP A 105 -16.67 1.49 -4.84
N LEU A 106 -16.21 0.46 -4.15
CA LEU A 106 -14.80 0.22 -3.87
C LEU A 106 -14.41 -1.14 -4.44
N ALA A 107 -13.42 -1.15 -5.33
CA ALA A 107 -12.75 -2.36 -5.80
C ALA A 107 -11.49 -2.61 -4.94
N PHE A 108 -11.18 -3.87 -4.67
CA PHE A 108 -10.02 -4.27 -3.88
C PHE A 108 -9.68 -5.75 -4.08
N PHE A 109 -8.42 -6.12 -3.89
CA PHE A 109 -8.03 -7.52 -3.79
C PHE A 109 -8.20 -8.01 -2.34
N GLY A 110 -8.75 -9.20 -2.17
CA GLY A 110 -8.95 -9.71 -0.82
C GLY A 110 -9.67 -11.05 -0.72
N ARG A 111 -10.12 -11.32 0.51
CA ARG A 111 -10.95 -12.46 0.87
C ARG A 111 -12.01 -12.01 1.86
N GLN A 112 -13.26 -12.35 1.57
CA GLN A 112 -14.42 -12.12 2.44
C GLN A 112 -15.26 -13.37 2.59
N GLY A 113 -15.15 -14.03 3.75
CA GLY A 113 -15.66 -15.38 3.95
C GLY A 113 -15.08 -16.35 2.91
N ASP A 114 -15.95 -16.91 2.07
CA ASP A 114 -15.59 -17.85 1.00
C ASP A 114 -15.24 -17.16 -0.33
N LYS A 115 -15.56 -15.87 -0.47
CA LYS A 115 -15.25 -15.07 -1.66
C LYS A 115 -13.80 -14.61 -1.62
N HIS A 116 -13.07 -14.70 -2.72
CA HIS A 116 -11.69 -14.21 -2.85
C HIS A 116 -11.39 -13.78 -4.28
N GLY A 117 -10.35 -12.96 -4.46
CA GLY A 117 -9.93 -12.42 -5.76
C GLY A 117 -10.06 -10.90 -5.82
N LEU A 118 -10.46 -10.38 -6.98
CA LEU A 118 -10.88 -9.00 -7.17
C LEU A 118 -12.34 -8.85 -6.74
N LEU A 119 -12.56 -8.16 -5.62
CA LEU A 119 -13.89 -7.91 -5.07
C LEU A 119 -14.31 -6.47 -5.32
N MET A 120 -15.63 -6.26 -5.29
CA MET A 120 -16.25 -4.94 -5.28
C MET A 120 -17.33 -4.89 -4.21
N ALA A 121 -17.42 -3.78 -3.48
CA ALA A 121 -18.41 -3.58 -2.44
C ALA A 121 -18.88 -2.12 -2.38
N LYS A 122 -20.03 -1.90 -1.75
CA LYS A 122 -20.46 -0.56 -1.37
C LYS A 122 -19.64 -0.02 -0.20
N PRO A 123 -19.57 1.30 -0.01
CA PRO A 123 -18.70 1.91 0.99
C PRO A 123 -19.18 1.71 2.43
N ASP A 124 -20.42 1.29 2.62
CA ASP A 124 -20.96 0.87 3.91
C ASP A 124 -20.64 -0.61 4.24
N GLY A 125 -19.93 -1.31 3.34
CA GLY A 125 -19.59 -2.73 3.46
C GLY A 125 -20.65 -3.70 2.94
N SER A 126 -21.75 -3.20 2.37
CA SER A 126 -22.78 -4.03 1.74
C SER A 126 -22.44 -4.41 0.29
N ASP A 127 -23.27 -5.27 -0.31
CA ASP A 127 -23.22 -5.66 -1.73
C ASP A 127 -21.86 -6.17 -2.23
N VAL A 128 -21.16 -6.92 -1.38
CA VAL A 128 -19.88 -7.54 -1.73
C VAL A 128 -20.04 -8.58 -2.84
N THR A 129 -19.34 -8.38 -3.94
CA THR A 129 -19.35 -9.26 -5.11
C THR A 129 -17.93 -9.58 -5.57
N VAL A 130 -17.73 -10.79 -6.12
CA VAL A 130 -16.48 -11.16 -6.80
C VAL A 130 -16.64 -10.79 -8.27
N LEU A 131 -15.65 -10.06 -8.80
CA LEU A 131 -15.60 -9.67 -10.21
C LEU A 131 -14.70 -10.62 -11.00
N ALA A 132 -13.53 -10.96 -10.45
CA ALA A 132 -12.58 -11.87 -11.07
C ALA A 132 -11.74 -12.58 -10.00
N SER A 133 -11.11 -13.69 -10.38
CA SER A 133 -10.17 -14.43 -9.54
C SER A 133 -8.79 -14.42 -10.22
N PRO A 134 -8.05 -13.30 -10.15
CA PRO A 134 -6.73 -13.22 -10.76
C PRO A 134 -5.76 -14.19 -10.09
N GLU A 135 -4.85 -14.72 -10.89
CA GLU A 135 -3.73 -15.54 -10.45
C GLU A 135 -2.46 -14.69 -10.47
N GLY A 136 -1.55 -14.97 -9.53
CA GLY A 136 -0.23 -14.34 -9.48
C GLY A 136 0.86 -15.31 -9.95
N THR A 137 2.05 -14.76 -10.21
CA THR A 137 3.27 -15.52 -10.54
C THR A 137 4.39 -15.15 -9.57
N ASN A 138 5.40 -16.00 -9.47
CA ASN A 138 6.66 -15.70 -8.80
C ASN A 138 7.72 -15.05 -9.71
N SER A 139 7.36 -14.66 -10.95
CA SER A 139 8.25 -13.88 -11.82
C SER A 139 8.67 -12.57 -11.14
N PRO A 140 9.98 -12.31 -11.00
CA PRO A 140 10.45 -11.16 -10.25
C PRO A 140 10.28 -9.89 -11.10
N LEU A 141 9.62 -8.88 -10.53
CA LEU A 141 9.50 -7.56 -11.13
C LEU A 141 10.43 -6.57 -10.41
N PRO A 142 11.00 -5.57 -11.10
CA PRO A 142 11.84 -4.55 -10.47
C PRO A 142 11.05 -3.61 -9.54
N GLY A 143 9.73 -3.63 -9.67
CA GLY A 143 8.76 -2.89 -8.86
C GLY A 143 7.37 -3.02 -9.50
N THR A 144 6.33 -2.83 -8.71
CA THR A 144 4.94 -2.85 -9.18
C THR A 144 4.24 -1.54 -8.86
N GLY A 145 3.57 -0.99 -9.89
CA GLY A 145 2.64 0.11 -9.77
C GLY A 145 1.23 -0.39 -9.50
N ASN A 146 0.22 0.29 -10.05
CA ASN A 146 -1.16 -0.14 -9.93
C ASN A 146 -1.36 -1.51 -10.65
N GLU A 147 -1.99 -2.48 -10.00
CA GLU A 147 -2.37 -3.77 -10.61
C GLU A 147 -3.84 -3.83 -11.01
N VAL A 148 -4.61 -2.80 -10.64
CA VAL A 148 -6.04 -2.66 -10.91
C VAL A 148 -6.37 -1.19 -11.21
N THR A 149 -7.24 -0.94 -12.19
CA THR A 149 -7.71 0.42 -12.52
C THR A 149 -9.12 0.41 -13.12
N TRP A 150 -9.93 1.42 -12.81
CA TRP A 150 -11.28 1.57 -13.37
C TRP A 150 -11.24 2.19 -14.77
N SER A 151 -12.15 1.77 -15.64
CA SER A 151 -12.49 2.59 -16.82
C SER A 151 -13.06 3.94 -16.34
N PRO A 152 -12.84 5.05 -17.08
CA PRO A 152 -13.29 6.37 -16.65
C PRO A 152 -14.83 6.48 -16.55
N ASP A 153 -15.58 5.63 -17.27
CA ASP A 153 -17.03 5.55 -17.18
C ASP A 153 -17.54 4.61 -16.07
N GLY A 154 -16.64 3.93 -15.35
CA GLY A 154 -16.96 3.03 -14.24
C GLY A 154 -17.62 1.71 -14.65
N ARG A 155 -17.66 1.36 -15.94
CA ARG A 155 -18.30 0.12 -16.42
C ARG A 155 -17.38 -1.09 -16.42
N GLN A 156 -16.07 -0.88 -16.51
CA GLN A 156 -15.07 -1.92 -16.57
C GLN A 156 -13.96 -1.69 -15.55
N ILE A 157 -13.29 -2.76 -15.16
CA ILE A 157 -12.05 -2.71 -14.39
C ILE A 157 -10.99 -3.49 -15.15
N ALA A 158 -9.82 -2.89 -15.35
CA ALA A 158 -8.64 -3.57 -15.82
C ALA A 158 -7.87 -4.11 -14.62
N TYR A 159 -7.32 -5.31 -14.75
CA TYR A 159 -6.55 -5.95 -13.70
C TYR A 159 -5.46 -6.84 -14.29
N ILE A 160 -4.41 -7.09 -13.50
CA ILE A 160 -3.33 -8.01 -13.84
C ILE A 160 -3.66 -9.43 -13.35
N SER A 161 -3.40 -10.42 -14.20
CA SER A 161 -3.48 -11.85 -13.84
C SER A 161 -2.46 -12.63 -14.65
N SER A 162 -1.94 -13.72 -14.08
CA SER A 162 -1.02 -14.59 -14.78
C SER A 162 -1.72 -15.60 -15.70
N THR A 163 -1.06 -16.01 -16.79
CA THR A 163 -1.41 -17.21 -17.56
C THR A 163 -0.18 -18.08 -17.80
N PRO A 164 -0.34 -19.41 -17.99
CA PRO A 164 0.76 -20.31 -18.35
C PRO A 164 1.47 -19.90 -19.63
N ASP A 165 2.80 -19.87 -19.63
CA ASP A 165 3.58 -19.87 -20.88
C ASP A 165 3.74 -21.30 -21.45
N GLU A 166 4.41 -21.41 -22.60
CA GLU A 166 4.64 -22.69 -23.30
C GLU A 166 5.40 -23.74 -22.47
N ARG A 167 6.15 -23.32 -21.45
CA ARG A 167 7.00 -24.15 -20.57
C ARG A 167 6.37 -24.39 -19.20
N ALA A 168 5.16 -23.89 -18.93
CA ALA A 168 4.51 -24.00 -17.62
C ALA A 168 4.27 -25.45 -17.17
N ALA A 169 3.94 -26.34 -18.12
CA ALA A 169 3.73 -27.76 -17.79
C ALA A 169 5.01 -28.41 -17.24
N GLU A 170 6.18 -28.05 -17.79
CA GLU A 170 7.48 -28.59 -17.40
C GLU A 170 7.92 -28.13 -16.00
N ALA A 171 7.50 -26.92 -15.59
CA ALA A 171 7.77 -26.36 -14.26
C ALA A 171 7.00 -27.06 -13.12
N SER A 172 6.10 -27.99 -13.45
CA SER A 172 5.34 -28.80 -12.48
C SER A 172 5.56 -30.31 -12.62
N GLY A 173 6.45 -30.72 -13.52
CA GLY A 173 6.74 -32.13 -13.81
C GLY A 173 7.63 -32.83 -12.78
N ASP A 174 7.80 -34.14 -12.96
CA ASP A 174 8.78 -34.96 -12.24
C ASP A 174 9.61 -35.80 -13.25
N PRO A 175 10.86 -35.40 -13.59
CA PRO A 175 11.58 -34.26 -13.03
C PRO A 175 11.01 -32.92 -13.51
N MET A 176 11.12 -31.91 -12.66
CA MET A 176 10.80 -30.53 -13.02
C MET A 176 11.92 -29.97 -13.91
N VAL A 177 11.55 -29.36 -15.04
CA VAL A 177 12.48 -28.79 -16.03
C VAL A 177 12.24 -27.29 -16.15
N ILE A 178 13.26 -26.49 -15.85
CA ILE A 178 13.23 -25.02 -15.97
C ILE A 178 14.48 -24.57 -16.71
N THR A 179 14.26 -23.90 -17.83
CA THR A 179 15.32 -23.44 -18.74
C THR A 179 15.50 -21.91 -18.74
N ARG A 180 14.72 -21.19 -17.93
CA ARG A 180 14.86 -19.74 -17.73
C ARG A 180 16.12 -19.42 -16.93
N TYR A 181 16.76 -18.29 -17.23
CA TYR A 181 17.90 -17.81 -16.44
C TYR A 181 17.48 -17.57 -14.97
N LEU A 182 16.29 -16.98 -14.75
CA LEU A 182 15.68 -16.81 -13.43
C LEU A 182 14.93 -18.06 -12.96
N TYR A 183 15.59 -19.22 -12.96
CA TYR A 183 14.98 -20.52 -12.62
C TYR A 183 14.50 -20.63 -11.16
N LYS A 184 15.11 -19.82 -10.28
CA LYS A 184 14.82 -19.77 -8.85
C LYS A 184 14.78 -18.29 -8.43
N PRO A 185 13.73 -17.55 -8.82
CA PRO A 185 13.68 -16.12 -8.55
C PRO A 185 13.74 -15.87 -7.05
N ASP A 186 14.50 -14.84 -6.65
CA ASP A 186 14.59 -14.48 -5.25
C ASP A 186 13.21 -14.01 -4.76
N ALA A 187 12.76 -14.64 -3.70
CA ALA A 187 11.60 -14.24 -2.93
C ALA A 187 12.11 -14.16 -1.50
N GLY A 188 11.88 -13.03 -0.83
CA GLY A 188 12.49 -12.73 0.47
C GLY A 188 12.47 -13.92 1.44
N GLU A 189 13.52 -14.01 2.27
CA GLU A 189 13.91 -15.16 3.10
C GLU A 189 12.83 -16.25 3.33
N GLY A 190 13.15 -17.49 2.95
CA GLY A 190 12.31 -18.67 3.19
C GLY A 190 11.21 -18.92 2.16
N MET A 191 11.09 -18.10 1.11
CA MET A 191 10.09 -18.24 0.05
C MET A 191 10.68 -18.67 -1.30
N THR A 192 11.95 -19.06 -1.35
CA THR A 192 12.57 -19.40 -2.62
C THR A 192 11.89 -20.59 -3.27
N ARG A 193 11.22 -20.35 -4.40
CA ARG A 193 10.51 -21.34 -5.21
C ARG A 193 11.18 -21.42 -6.57
N PHE A 194 10.98 -22.55 -7.23
CA PHE A 194 11.29 -22.67 -8.63
C PHE A 194 10.32 -21.81 -9.45
N ASN A 195 10.79 -21.24 -10.56
CA ASN A 195 9.99 -20.41 -11.45
C ASN A 195 8.74 -21.20 -11.90
N ASP A 196 7.57 -20.56 -11.82
CA ASP A 196 6.30 -21.19 -12.20
C ASP A 196 6.00 -21.17 -13.70
N ASN A 197 6.85 -20.49 -14.49
CA ASN A 197 6.68 -20.28 -15.94
C ASN A 197 5.29 -19.72 -16.29
N LEU A 198 4.74 -18.89 -15.40
CA LEU A 198 3.56 -18.08 -15.65
C LEU A 198 3.96 -16.65 -16.06
N ARG A 199 3.06 -15.98 -16.80
CA ARG A 199 3.27 -14.64 -17.35
C ARG A 199 2.12 -13.71 -17.00
N LEU A 200 2.46 -12.51 -16.55
CA LEU A 200 1.45 -11.49 -16.24
C LEU A 200 0.87 -10.88 -17.51
N HIS A 201 -0.46 -10.80 -17.58
CA HIS A 201 -1.19 -10.14 -18.65
C HIS A 201 -2.30 -9.24 -18.11
N ILE A 202 -2.76 -8.34 -18.97
CA ILE A 202 -3.83 -7.39 -18.70
C ILE A 202 -5.16 -8.02 -19.08
N PHE A 203 -6.10 -8.03 -18.14
CA PHE A 203 -7.47 -8.43 -18.33
C PHE A 203 -8.40 -7.26 -18.07
N VAL A 204 -9.60 -7.30 -18.64
CA VAL A 204 -10.70 -6.41 -18.26
C VAL A 204 -11.91 -7.23 -17.86
N VAL A 205 -12.63 -6.77 -16.85
CA VAL A 205 -13.92 -7.31 -16.41
C VAL A 205 -15.00 -6.26 -16.55
N ASP A 206 -16.13 -6.63 -17.14
CA ASP A 206 -17.35 -5.82 -17.15
C ASP A 206 -18.06 -5.94 -15.80
N VAL A 207 -18.35 -4.81 -15.16
CA VAL A 207 -18.84 -4.77 -13.77
C VAL A 207 -20.26 -5.33 -13.66
N ALA A 208 -21.10 -5.14 -14.68
CA ALA A 208 -22.49 -5.55 -14.65
C ALA A 208 -22.66 -7.05 -14.95
N THR A 209 -21.97 -7.53 -15.97
CA THR A 209 -22.08 -8.90 -16.49
C THR A 209 -21.05 -9.85 -15.90
N LYS A 210 -19.98 -9.31 -15.29
CA LYS A 210 -18.81 -10.05 -14.77
C LYS A 210 -18.07 -10.84 -15.84
N GLN A 211 -18.28 -10.51 -17.11
CA GLN A 211 -17.55 -11.13 -18.21
C GLN A 211 -16.14 -10.58 -18.24
N THR A 212 -15.17 -11.48 -18.32
CA THR A 212 -13.75 -11.16 -18.39
C THR A 212 -13.24 -11.35 -19.82
N ARG A 213 -12.27 -10.54 -20.24
CA ARG A 213 -11.46 -10.82 -21.43
C ARG A 213 -10.01 -10.42 -21.21
N GLN A 214 -9.12 -11.16 -21.83
CA GLN A 214 -7.68 -10.89 -21.86
C GLN A 214 -7.35 -9.90 -23.00
N LEU A 215 -6.54 -8.89 -22.71
CA LEU A 215 -6.09 -7.88 -23.68
C LEU A 215 -4.73 -8.22 -24.27
N THR A 216 -3.78 -8.59 -23.42
CA THR A 216 -2.39 -8.88 -23.82
C THR A 216 -2.08 -10.36 -23.73
N LYS A 217 -1.15 -10.84 -24.54
CA LYS A 217 -0.71 -12.24 -24.61
C LYS A 217 0.77 -12.24 -24.98
N GLY A 218 1.48 -13.30 -24.64
CA GLY A 218 2.87 -13.47 -25.05
C GLY A 218 3.68 -14.17 -23.97
N ASN A 219 4.99 -13.98 -24.02
CA ASN A 219 5.95 -14.57 -23.08
C ASN A 219 6.64 -13.50 -22.21
N THR A 220 5.93 -12.40 -21.96
CA THR A 220 6.39 -11.20 -21.26
C THR A 220 5.50 -10.95 -20.06
N ASP A 221 6.03 -10.21 -19.08
CA ASP A 221 5.30 -9.85 -17.87
C ASP A 221 4.79 -8.41 -17.96
N GLU A 222 3.49 -8.25 -18.21
CA GLU A 222 2.84 -6.94 -18.19
C GLU A 222 2.37 -6.56 -16.78
N HIS A 223 2.70 -5.34 -16.35
CA HIS A 223 2.33 -4.85 -15.01
C HIS A 223 2.19 -3.32 -14.98
N SER A 224 1.83 -2.76 -13.83
CA SER A 224 1.75 -1.31 -13.57
C SER A 224 0.83 -0.57 -14.55
N ILE A 225 -0.48 -0.82 -14.43
CA ILE A 225 -1.48 -0.37 -15.40
C ILE A 225 -2.14 0.96 -15.05
N ASP A 226 -2.50 1.74 -16.07
CA ASP A 226 -3.34 2.94 -15.90
C ASP A 226 -4.26 3.19 -17.09
N TRP A 227 -5.56 3.38 -16.84
CA TRP A 227 -6.57 3.54 -17.89
C TRP A 227 -6.61 5.00 -18.34
N SER A 228 -6.51 5.22 -19.65
CA SER A 228 -6.64 6.56 -20.25
C SER A 228 -7.94 7.25 -19.84
N PRO A 229 -7.92 8.58 -19.64
CA PRO A 229 -9.11 9.34 -19.23
C PRO A 229 -10.20 9.34 -20.31
N ASP A 230 -9.87 9.04 -21.57
CA ASP A 230 -10.85 8.88 -22.65
C ASP A 230 -11.36 7.45 -22.82
N GLY A 231 -10.83 6.50 -22.04
CA GLY A 231 -11.26 5.12 -21.96
C GLY A 231 -10.72 4.21 -23.07
N LYS A 232 -9.89 4.70 -23.99
CA LYS A 232 -9.50 3.95 -25.20
C LYS A 232 -8.27 3.07 -25.04
N GLU A 233 -7.33 3.49 -24.20
CA GLU A 233 -6.03 2.84 -23.99
C GLU A 233 -5.77 2.53 -22.52
N ILE A 234 -4.97 1.51 -22.25
CA ILE A 234 -4.41 1.20 -20.92
C ILE A 234 -2.88 1.21 -21.06
N LEU A 235 -2.21 2.05 -20.24
CA LEU A 235 -0.75 2.02 -20.09
C LEU A 235 -0.34 0.79 -19.32
N TYR A 236 0.86 0.31 -19.59
CA TYR A 236 1.51 -0.76 -18.83
C TYR A 236 3.02 -0.75 -19.06
N LEU A 237 3.73 -1.46 -18.20
CA LEU A 237 5.15 -1.77 -18.36
C LEU A 237 5.33 -3.20 -18.83
N THR A 238 6.28 -3.39 -19.73
CA THR A 238 6.75 -4.72 -20.15
C THR A 238 8.19 -4.64 -20.64
N ASN A 239 8.92 -5.75 -20.58
CA ASN A 239 10.22 -5.91 -21.19
C ASN A 239 10.11 -6.96 -22.30
N PRO A 240 9.95 -6.56 -23.57
CA PRO A 240 9.77 -7.50 -24.68
C PRO A 240 11.09 -8.10 -25.19
N GLU A 241 12.23 -7.72 -24.60
CA GLU A 241 13.54 -8.10 -25.12
C GLU A 241 13.83 -9.60 -24.85
N PRO A 242 14.50 -10.32 -25.77
CA PRO A 242 14.74 -11.77 -25.62
C PRO A 242 15.49 -12.15 -24.34
N ASN A 243 16.30 -11.24 -23.81
CA ASN A 243 17.10 -11.36 -22.60
C ASN A 243 16.44 -10.66 -21.39
N GLN A 244 15.11 -10.61 -21.34
CA GLN A 244 14.33 -10.02 -20.23
C GLN A 244 14.67 -10.57 -18.83
N ASP A 245 15.26 -11.77 -18.76
CA ASP A 245 15.71 -12.40 -17.52
C ASP A 245 17.13 -11.94 -17.10
N GLU A 246 17.87 -11.30 -18.00
CA GLU A 246 19.25 -10.83 -17.76
C GLU A 246 19.29 -9.33 -17.49
N PHE A 247 18.43 -8.53 -18.15
CA PHE A 247 18.46 -7.07 -18.08
C PHE A 247 17.16 -6.47 -17.55
N PHE A 248 17.30 -5.40 -16.76
CA PHE A 248 16.18 -4.54 -16.37
C PHE A 248 15.95 -3.47 -17.43
N ASN A 249 14.98 -3.72 -18.33
CA ASN A 249 14.60 -2.77 -19.36
C ASN A 249 13.08 -2.73 -19.57
N TYR A 250 12.34 -2.30 -18.55
CA TYR A 250 10.91 -2.09 -18.69
C TYR A 250 10.63 -0.74 -19.34
N ASP A 251 9.88 -0.78 -20.42
CA ASP A 251 9.39 0.39 -21.14
C ASP A 251 7.88 0.56 -20.97
N VAL A 252 7.41 1.78 -21.24
CA VAL A 252 5.99 2.14 -21.26
C VAL A 252 5.37 1.76 -22.60
N PHE A 253 4.28 1.00 -22.54
CA PHE A 253 3.43 0.63 -23.67
C PHE A 253 1.99 1.04 -23.40
N ALA A 254 1.19 1.11 -24.46
CA ALA A 254 -0.26 1.26 -24.39
C ALA A 254 -0.96 0.19 -25.23
N VAL A 255 -1.98 -0.45 -24.66
CA VAL A 255 -2.88 -1.36 -25.37
C VAL A 255 -4.23 -0.70 -25.58
N LYS A 256 -4.76 -0.76 -26.80
CA LYS A 256 -6.11 -0.30 -27.11
C LYS A 256 -7.15 -1.29 -26.61
N VAL A 257 -8.14 -0.79 -25.90
CA VAL A 257 -9.22 -1.59 -25.34
C VAL A 257 -10.08 -2.19 -26.46
N ALA A 258 -10.31 -1.47 -27.56
CA ALA A 258 -11.27 -1.89 -28.59
C ALA A 258 -10.81 -3.10 -29.43
N ASP A 259 -9.51 -3.17 -29.76
CA ASP A 259 -8.97 -4.12 -30.73
C ASP A 259 -7.67 -4.82 -30.27
N ASN A 260 -7.22 -4.54 -29.04
CA ASN A 260 -5.99 -5.05 -28.43
C ASN A 260 -4.71 -4.66 -29.18
N SER A 261 -4.75 -3.67 -30.09
CA SER A 261 -3.53 -3.17 -30.73
C SER A 261 -2.64 -2.46 -29.73
N VAL A 262 -1.33 -2.68 -29.85
CA VAL A 262 -0.30 -2.19 -28.92
C VAL A 262 0.59 -1.16 -29.61
N ARG A 263 0.99 -0.13 -28.87
CA ARG A 263 2.06 0.80 -29.27
C ARG A 263 3.06 0.98 -28.14
N ARG A 264 4.34 1.02 -28.50
CA ARG A 264 5.46 1.36 -27.60
C ARG A 264 5.54 2.89 -27.47
N ILE A 265 5.66 3.39 -26.25
CA ILE A 265 5.75 4.84 -25.95
C ILE A 265 7.20 5.22 -25.64
N THR A 266 7.89 4.40 -24.85
CA THR A 266 9.32 4.57 -24.58
C THR A 266 10.12 3.41 -25.19
N ALA A 267 11.34 3.71 -25.63
CA ALA A 267 12.32 2.74 -26.04
C ALA A 267 13.68 3.29 -25.61
N THR A 268 13.95 3.22 -24.30
CA THR A 268 15.13 3.83 -23.72
C THR A 268 16.09 2.78 -23.16
N GLU A 269 17.27 3.23 -22.75
CA GLU A 269 18.19 2.40 -21.97
C GLU A 269 17.95 2.57 -20.46
N PHE A 270 16.94 3.34 -20.06
CA PHE A 270 16.56 3.54 -18.66
C PHE A 270 15.48 2.53 -18.26
N ASN A 271 15.33 2.28 -16.97
CA ASN A 271 14.20 1.49 -16.50
C ASN A 271 13.06 2.41 -16.06
N GLU A 272 11.89 2.28 -16.68
CA GLU A 272 10.67 3.00 -16.31
C GLU A 272 9.83 2.23 -15.27
N TYR A 273 9.09 2.98 -14.44
CA TYR A 273 8.22 2.48 -13.38
C TYR A 273 6.94 3.30 -13.27
N ASP A 274 5.84 2.64 -12.85
CA ASP A 274 4.55 3.24 -12.46
C ASP A 274 4.00 4.33 -13.41
N PRO A 275 3.75 4.03 -14.70
CA PRO A 275 3.24 5.01 -15.65
C PRO A 275 1.79 5.41 -15.31
N LEU A 276 1.50 6.71 -15.44
CA LEU A 276 0.17 7.29 -15.18
C LEU A 276 -0.19 8.33 -16.24
N TRP A 277 -1.39 8.23 -16.81
CA TRP A 277 -1.96 9.26 -17.67
C TRP A 277 -2.16 10.57 -16.91
N SER A 278 -1.89 11.69 -17.58
CA SER A 278 -2.36 12.99 -17.11
C SER A 278 -3.89 13.06 -17.14
N PRO A 279 -4.54 13.88 -16.29
CA PRO A 279 -5.99 14.03 -16.28
C PRO A 279 -6.61 14.41 -17.64
N ASP A 280 -5.84 15.11 -18.49
CA ASP A 280 -6.25 15.50 -19.85
C ASP A 280 -5.84 14.49 -20.95
N GLY A 281 -5.14 13.41 -20.60
CA GLY A 281 -4.70 12.35 -21.49
C GLY A 281 -3.56 12.73 -22.45
N LYS A 282 -2.98 13.93 -22.31
CA LYS A 282 -1.96 14.43 -23.25
C LYS A 282 -0.54 14.02 -22.89
N ARG A 283 -0.29 13.67 -21.63
CA ARG A 283 1.04 13.39 -21.08
C ARG A 283 0.99 12.14 -20.21
N ILE A 284 2.16 11.57 -20.00
CA ILE A 284 2.36 10.39 -19.16
C ILE A 284 3.44 10.75 -18.14
N LEU A 285 3.14 10.48 -16.87
CA LEU A 285 4.00 10.65 -15.72
C LEU A 285 4.51 9.28 -15.30
N PHE A 286 5.79 9.17 -14.98
CA PHE A 286 6.39 7.91 -14.54
C PHE A 286 7.61 8.19 -13.68
N ARG A 287 8.07 7.16 -12.94
CA ARG A 287 9.43 7.18 -12.41
C ARG A 287 10.37 6.50 -13.39
N GLY A 288 11.62 6.92 -13.40
CA GLY A 288 12.65 6.26 -14.18
C GLY A 288 14.04 6.49 -13.61
N THR A 289 14.98 5.64 -14.01
CA THR A 289 16.41 5.83 -13.73
C THR A 289 17.03 6.83 -14.71
N ARG A 290 18.28 7.23 -14.44
CA ARG A 290 19.12 8.05 -15.33
C ARG A 290 20.30 7.27 -15.92
N ARG A 291 20.68 6.12 -15.36
CA ARG A 291 21.70 5.25 -15.95
C ARG A 291 21.09 4.34 -17.02
N GLY A 292 21.86 4.11 -18.07
CA GLY A 292 21.57 3.12 -19.10
C GLY A 292 21.49 1.69 -18.55
N LEU A 293 21.25 0.74 -19.45
CA LEU A 293 20.87 -0.65 -19.16
C LEU A 293 21.74 -1.28 -18.08
N THR A 294 21.07 -1.87 -17.09
CA THR A 294 21.70 -2.56 -15.98
C THR A 294 21.29 -4.02 -16.03
N ASP A 295 22.21 -4.91 -15.65
CA ASP A 295 21.85 -6.30 -15.41
C ASP A 295 20.83 -6.39 -14.27
N ARG A 296 20.21 -7.57 -14.14
CA ARG A 296 19.25 -7.82 -13.06
C ARG A 296 19.86 -7.92 -11.67
N GLU A 297 21.18 -7.86 -11.56
CA GLU A 297 21.92 -7.98 -10.31
C GLU A 297 22.34 -6.60 -9.74
N THR A 298 22.14 -5.50 -10.49
CA THR A 298 22.60 -4.14 -10.13
C THR A 298 21.47 -3.10 -10.10
N THR A 299 20.60 -3.15 -9.09
CA THR A 299 19.36 -2.34 -9.03
C THR A 299 19.40 -1.04 -8.22
N MET A 300 20.54 -0.65 -7.65
CA MET A 300 20.57 0.43 -6.64
C MET A 300 20.86 1.82 -7.22
N GLU A 301 20.04 2.28 -8.17
CA GLU A 301 20.00 3.69 -8.58
C GLU A 301 18.81 4.44 -7.95
N ASP A 302 19.00 5.73 -7.72
CA ASP A 302 17.92 6.64 -7.35
C ASP A 302 16.92 6.81 -8.51
N THR A 303 15.64 6.71 -8.19
CA THR A 303 14.55 6.93 -9.14
C THR A 303 14.19 8.41 -9.19
N HIS A 304 13.90 8.90 -10.39
CA HIS A 304 13.54 10.29 -10.68
C HIS A 304 12.14 10.35 -11.31
N VAL A 305 11.48 11.50 -11.20
CA VAL A 305 10.16 11.73 -11.82
C VAL A 305 10.33 12.35 -13.21
N TRP A 306 9.70 11.70 -14.19
CA TRP A 306 9.75 12.05 -15.61
C TRP A 306 8.35 12.30 -16.17
N ILE A 307 8.32 13.05 -17.27
CA ILE A 307 7.13 13.25 -18.08
C ILE A 307 7.46 13.04 -19.55
N ILE A 308 6.49 12.54 -20.30
CA ILE A 308 6.55 12.39 -21.76
C ILE A 308 5.17 12.74 -22.35
N ASN A 309 5.11 13.21 -23.59
CA ASN A 309 3.84 13.34 -24.28
C ASN A 309 3.24 11.96 -24.57
N ALA A 310 1.92 11.89 -24.71
CA ALA A 310 1.19 10.66 -25.00
C ALA A 310 1.66 9.94 -26.28
N ASP A 311 2.24 10.68 -27.22
CA ASP A 311 2.79 10.18 -28.48
C ASP A 311 4.26 9.73 -28.40
N GLY A 312 4.89 9.85 -27.21
CA GLY A 312 6.30 9.50 -26.99
C GLY A 312 7.29 10.66 -27.20
N SER A 313 6.82 11.86 -27.56
CA SER A 313 7.69 13.04 -27.73
C SER A 313 7.93 13.79 -26.40
N ASP A 314 8.89 14.74 -26.39
CA ASP A 314 9.17 15.63 -25.24
C ASP A 314 9.40 14.91 -23.90
N ARG A 315 10.12 13.78 -23.94
CA ARG A 315 10.56 13.11 -22.70
C ARG A 315 11.52 14.02 -21.94
N ARG A 316 11.18 14.35 -20.70
CA ARG A 316 12.06 15.17 -19.84
C ARG A 316 11.94 14.80 -18.38
N GLU A 317 13.06 14.96 -17.68
CA GLU A 317 13.12 14.83 -16.24
C GLU A 317 12.60 16.12 -15.60
N ILE A 318 11.56 16.03 -14.78
CA ILE A 318 11.06 17.19 -14.02
C ILE A 318 11.60 17.18 -12.59
N GLY A 319 11.92 16.00 -12.05
CA GLY A 319 12.46 15.81 -10.72
C GLY A 319 13.91 16.27 -10.53
N ALA A 320 14.61 16.74 -11.57
CA ALA A 320 16.06 17.01 -11.54
C ALA A 320 16.49 18.07 -10.51
N VAL A 321 15.56 18.89 -10.04
CA VAL A 321 15.79 19.90 -9.00
C VAL A 321 15.96 19.30 -7.59
N ILE A 322 15.79 17.99 -7.42
CA ILE A 322 15.91 17.24 -6.17
C ILE A 322 16.94 16.12 -6.36
N ASP A 323 18.05 16.19 -5.62
CA ASP A 323 19.17 15.23 -5.67
C ASP A 323 19.02 14.09 -4.65
N ASN A 324 17.84 13.46 -4.68
CA ASN A 324 17.46 12.38 -3.77
C ASN A 324 16.45 11.46 -4.46
N ARG A 325 16.43 10.19 -4.06
CA ARG A 325 15.45 9.19 -4.52
C ARG A 325 14.00 9.66 -4.39
N GLN A 326 13.26 9.52 -5.49
CA GLN A 326 11.87 9.97 -5.64
C GLN A 326 10.92 8.77 -5.71
N GLY A 327 9.87 8.77 -4.89
CA GLY A 327 8.84 7.74 -4.81
C GLY A 327 7.78 7.86 -5.89
N SER A 328 6.85 6.89 -5.95
CA SER A 328 5.84 6.80 -7.02
C SER A 328 5.01 8.08 -7.12
N PRO A 329 4.99 8.75 -8.28
CA PRO A 329 4.36 10.05 -8.43
C PRO A 329 2.85 9.91 -8.65
N ARG A 330 2.10 10.96 -8.34
CA ARG A 330 0.67 11.10 -8.62
C ARG A 330 0.39 12.48 -9.19
N TRP A 331 -0.54 12.57 -10.14
CA TRP A 331 -1.01 13.85 -10.65
C TRP A 331 -1.82 14.61 -9.61
N ALA A 332 -1.65 15.93 -9.57
CA ALA A 332 -2.69 16.82 -9.08
C ALA A 332 -3.90 16.75 -10.04
N ALA A 333 -5.12 16.97 -9.53
CA ALA A 333 -6.34 16.86 -10.34
C ALA A 333 -6.40 17.86 -11.53
N ASP A 334 -5.66 18.97 -11.44
CA ASP A 334 -5.56 19.98 -12.50
C ASP A 334 -4.51 19.65 -13.58
N GLY A 335 -3.68 18.61 -13.37
CA GLY A 335 -2.60 18.24 -14.29
C GLY A 335 -1.43 19.23 -14.35
N ASN A 336 -1.36 20.23 -13.48
CA ASN A 336 -0.31 21.25 -13.50
C ASN A 336 0.82 20.97 -12.50
N SER A 337 0.62 20.03 -11.58
CA SER A 337 1.61 19.63 -10.59
C SER A 337 1.55 18.14 -10.34
N VAL A 338 2.62 17.61 -9.77
CA VAL A 338 2.76 16.21 -9.38
C VAL A 338 3.15 16.13 -7.90
N TYR A 339 2.72 15.06 -7.25
CA TYR A 339 3.06 14.74 -5.87
C TYR A 339 3.88 13.46 -5.85
N PHE A 340 4.96 13.42 -5.08
CA PHE A 340 5.79 12.22 -4.89
C PHE A 340 6.55 12.31 -3.58
N THR A 341 7.02 11.17 -3.06
CA THR A 341 7.84 11.18 -1.85
C THR A 341 9.31 11.39 -2.16
N VAL A 342 10.06 11.96 -1.22
CA VAL A 342 11.52 12.16 -1.36
C VAL A 342 12.21 11.59 -0.12
N GLN A 343 13.15 10.67 -0.33
CA GLN A 343 13.96 10.09 0.74
C GLN A 343 15.19 10.96 1.00
N GLU A 344 15.26 11.58 2.17
CA GLU A 344 16.32 12.51 2.50
C GLU A 344 16.68 12.37 3.99
N ARG A 345 17.95 12.02 4.26
CA ARG A 345 18.54 11.99 5.61
C ARG A 345 17.68 11.22 6.64
N GLY A 346 17.24 10.02 6.29
CA GLY A 346 16.45 9.15 7.17
C GLY A 346 14.97 9.53 7.27
N ARG A 347 14.47 10.43 6.43
CA ARG A 347 13.06 10.83 6.36
C ARG A 347 12.49 10.56 4.98
N ASN A 348 11.17 10.44 4.90
CA ASN A 348 10.45 10.37 3.63
C ASN A 348 9.40 11.46 3.58
N TYR A 349 9.70 12.54 2.86
CA TYR A 349 8.84 13.71 2.73
C TYR A 349 7.78 13.51 1.67
N LEU A 350 6.68 14.26 1.71
CA LEU A 350 5.78 14.42 0.56
C LEU A 350 6.03 15.77 -0.10
N VAL A 351 6.37 15.74 -1.38
CA VAL A 351 6.70 16.92 -2.19
C VAL A 351 5.64 17.10 -3.27
N ARG A 352 5.28 18.36 -3.53
CA ARG A 352 4.53 18.82 -4.69
C ARG A 352 5.46 19.61 -5.61
N LEU A 353 5.43 19.31 -6.90
CA LEU A 353 6.27 19.97 -7.90
C LEU A 353 5.43 20.43 -9.10
N PRO A 354 5.52 21.69 -9.54
CA PRO A 354 4.91 22.14 -10.79
C PRO A 354 5.52 21.43 -12.00
N VAL A 355 4.68 21.01 -12.95
CA VAL A 355 5.12 20.30 -14.17
C VAL A 355 5.90 21.22 -15.11
N SER A 356 5.70 22.53 -14.99
CA SER A 356 6.52 23.56 -15.66
C SER A 356 7.94 23.66 -15.11
N GLY A 357 8.27 22.91 -14.05
CA GLY A 357 9.48 23.09 -13.27
C GLY A 357 9.35 24.24 -12.26
N GLY A 358 10.41 24.42 -11.46
CA GLY A 358 10.48 25.42 -10.41
C GLY A 358 10.88 24.83 -9.06
N LYS A 359 10.62 25.57 -7.99
CA LYS A 359 10.98 25.16 -6.63
C LYS A 359 9.99 24.09 -6.11
N PRO A 360 10.48 22.95 -5.58
CA PRO A 360 9.62 21.97 -4.93
C PRO A 360 9.00 22.51 -3.64
N GLU A 361 7.75 22.13 -3.39
CA GLU A 361 6.99 22.44 -2.18
C GLU A 361 6.92 21.19 -1.30
N TYR A 362 7.50 21.23 -0.10
CA TYR A 362 7.40 20.14 0.87
C TYR A 362 6.07 20.24 1.62
N VAL A 363 5.09 19.45 1.18
CA VAL A 363 3.71 19.41 1.68
C VAL A 363 3.66 18.76 3.07
N VAL A 364 4.40 17.66 3.24
CA VAL A 364 4.61 17.00 4.54
C VAL A 364 6.11 17.01 4.80
N LYS A 365 6.51 17.77 5.83
CA LYS A 365 7.91 18.07 6.18
C LYS A 365 8.26 17.72 7.64
N GLU A 366 7.25 17.30 8.38
CA GLU A 366 7.37 16.82 9.74
C GLU A 366 8.31 15.60 9.77
N PRO A 367 9.12 15.41 10.84
CA PRO A 367 10.01 14.27 10.94
C PRO A 367 9.24 12.95 10.89
N GLY A 368 9.69 12.03 10.04
CA GLY A 368 9.08 10.72 9.90
C GLY A 368 9.12 10.18 8.48
N PHE A 369 8.20 9.26 8.22
CA PHE A 369 8.07 8.54 6.97
C PHE A 369 6.64 8.65 6.44
N VAL A 370 6.45 9.38 5.35
CA VAL A 370 5.20 9.31 4.56
C VAL A 370 5.19 7.98 3.78
N GLY A 371 4.10 7.24 3.92
CA GLY A 371 3.85 5.99 3.20
C GLY A 371 2.92 6.20 2.00
N ALA A 372 1.78 5.52 2.00
CA ALA A 372 0.75 5.67 0.98
C ALA A 372 0.06 7.03 1.08
N PHE A 373 -0.31 7.61 -0.05
CA PHE A 373 -1.02 8.89 -0.11
C PHE A 373 -2.00 8.95 -1.29
N SER A 374 -3.00 9.82 -1.16
CA SER A 374 -4.05 10.06 -2.14
C SER A 374 -4.42 11.54 -2.14
N ILE A 375 -4.65 12.12 -3.33
CA ILE A 375 -4.88 13.55 -3.53
C ILE A 375 -6.31 13.78 -4.01
N GLY A 376 -7.03 14.65 -3.30
CA GLY A 376 -8.36 15.13 -3.66
C GLY A 376 -8.31 16.25 -4.69
N LYS A 377 -9.46 16.52 -5.33
CA LYS A 377 -9.59 17.53 -6.38
C LYS A 377 -9.30 18.96 -5.90
N ASP A 378 -9.48 19.22 -4.62
CA ASP A 378 -9.24 20.50 -3.94
C ASP A 378 -7.79 20.63 -3.42
N GLY A 379 -6.92 19.65 -3.70
CA GLY A 379 -5.55 19.60 -3.17
C GLY A 379 -5.46 19.07 -1.74
N THR A 380 -6.56 18.57 -1.16
CA THR A 380 -6.53 17.81 0.09
C THR A 380 -5.73 16.53 -0.11
N VAL A 381 -4.84 16.21 0.83
CA VAL A 381 -4.01 15.00 0.81
C VAL A 381 -4.37 14.13 2.01
N ALA A 382 -4.83 12.92 1.74
CA ALA A 382 -4.91 11.85 2.72
C ALA A 382 -3.65 10.99 2.62
N TYR A 383 -2.98 10.71 3.74
CA TYR A 383 -1.71 9.99 3.72
C TYR A 383 -1.46 9.20 4.99
N SER A 384 -0.66 8.15 4.89
CA SER A 384 -0.15 7.41 6.03
C SER A 384 1.21 7.96 6.44
N HIS A 385 1.44 8.14 7.74
CA HIS A 385 2.68 8.70 8.27
C HIS A 385 3.07 8.04 9.58
N ALA A 386 4.34 7.66 9.70
CA ALA A 386 4.96 7.22 10.95
C ALA A 386 5.96 8.28 11.41
N SER A 387 5.84 8.74 12.65
CA SER A 387 6.89 9.56 13.27
C SER A 387 8.03 8.66 13.78
N PRO A 388 9.15 9.24 14.25
CA PRO A 388 10.20 8.46 14.90
C PRO A 388 9.77 7.71 16.17
N ARG A 389 8.55 7.94 16.70
CA ARG A 389 8.09 7.42 18.01
C ARG A 389 6.82 6.58 17.94
N ASP A 390 6.18 6.49 16.78
CA ASP A 390 4.93 5.76 16.63
C ASP A 390 4.90 4.94 15.34
N LEU A 391 3.94 4.02 15.27
CA LEU A 391 3.66 3.29 14.04
C LEU A 391 2.85 4.17 13.08
N THR A 392 2.73 3.73 11.84
CA THR A 392 2.02 4.48 10.81
C THR A 392 0.54 4.70 11.17
N GLU A 393 0.13 5.96 11.18
CA GLU A 393 -1.25 6.40 11.39
C GLU A 393 -1.77 7.15 10.15
N LEU A 394 -3.08 7.35 10.05
CA LEU A 394 -3.72 8.07 8.95
C LEU A 394 -3.79 9.56 9.27
N TYR A 395 -3.44 10.39 8.30
CA TYR A 395 -3.46 11.84 8.39
C TYR A 395 -4.18 12.46 7.19
N LEU A 396 -4.67 13.68 7.39
CA LEU A 396 -5.26 14.53 6.36
C LEU A 396 -4.67 15.92 6.43
N LYS A 397 -4.37 16.52 5.28
CA LYS A 397 -3.86 17.89 5.17
C LYS A 397 -4.47 18.59 3.96
N THR A 398 -4.87 19.85 4.11
CA THR A 398 -5.38 20.68 3.00
C THR A 398 -4.56 21.97 2.92
N GLY A 399 -3.90 22.18 1.79
CA GLY A 399 -2.99 23.33 1.61
C GLY A 399 -1.96 23.45 2.73
N ASN A 400 -1.81 24.67 3.27
CA ASN A 400 -0.86 24.99 4.33
C ASN A 400 -1.39 24.75 5.75
N ALA A 401 -2.58 24.17 5.91
CA ALA A 401 -3.13 23.87 7.23
C ALA A 401 -2.23 22.86 7.98
N ALA A 402 -2.32 22.89 9.31
CA ALA A 402 -1.70 21.87 10.14
C ALA A 402 -2.29 20.49 9.79
N PRO A 403 -1.47 19.43 9.75
CA PRO A 403 -1.97 18.09 9.47
C PRO A 403 -2.89 17.62 10.60
N ARG A 404 -3.99 16.95 10.23
CA ARG A 404 -4.95 16.36 11.16
C ARG A 404 -4.73 14.84 11.22
N LYS A 405 -4.29 14.34 12.38
CA LYS A 405 -4.25 12.90 12.67
C LYS A 405 -5.69 12.37 12.74
N LEU A 406 -5.99 11.31 12.00
CA LEU A 406 -7.34 10.73 11.88
C LEU A 406 -7.49 9.40 12.63
N THR A 407 -6.39 8.71 12.90
CA THR A 407 -6.40 7.43 13.64
C THR A 407 -5.46 7.46 14.82
N ASP A 408 -5.70 6.56 15.76
CA ASP A 408 -4.84 6.39 16.94
C ASP A 408 -4.82 4.90 17.34
N LEU A 409 -4.38 4.07 16.39
CA LEU A 409 -4.59 2.62 16.40
C LEU A 409 -3.90 1.91 17.57
N ASN A 410 -2.85 2.51 18.12
CA ASN A 410 -1.99 1.90 19.12
C ASN A 410 -2.05 2.56 20.51
N THR A 411 -2.86 3.60 20.70
CA THR A 411 -2.83 4.39 21.96
C THR A 411 -3.16 3.58 23.19
N GLN A 412 -4.12 2.66 23.13
CA GLN A 412 -4.42 1.77 24.26
C GLN A 412 -3.30 0.76 24.53
N LEU A 413 -2.62 0.27 23.49
CA LEU A 413 -1.50 -0.67 23.62
C LEU A 413 -0.28 0.01 24.25
N LEU A 414 -0.03 1.27 23.88
CA LEU A 414 1.12 2.05 24.33
C LEU A 414 0.86 2.79 25.65
N ALA A 415 -0.37 2.77 26.17
CA ALA A 415 -0.70 3.39 27.45
C ALA A 415 0.16 2.80 28.58
N GLY A 416 0.92 3.65 29.28
CA GLY A 416 1.82 3.24 30.36
C GLY A 416 3.11 2.56 29.91
N LYS A 417 3.38 2.51 28.59
CA LYS A 417 4.64 2.04 28.03
C LYS A 417 5.64 3.19 27.89
N GLN A 418 6.91 2.93 28.22
CA GLN A 418 7.97 3.91 27.97
C GLN A 418 8.47 3.76 26.54
N ILE A 419 8.33 4.81 25.74
CA ILE A 419 8.88 4.92 24.38
C ILE A 419 10.09 5.85 24.45
N ALA A 420 11.21 5.42 23.86
CA ALA A 420 12.44 6.20 23.85
C ALA A 420 12.28 7.45 22.96
N GLU A 421 12.90 8.54 23.38
CA GLU A 421 13.06 9.72 22.52
C GLU A 421 14.07 9.41 21.42
N VAL A 422 13.79 9.86 20.20
CA VAL A 422 14.72 9.77 19.07
C VAL A 422 15.24 11.16 18.77
N GLU A 423 16.56 11.31 18.81
CA GLU A 423 17.29 12.55 18.50
C GLU A 423 18.23 12.30 17.32
N SER A 424 18.27 13.25 16.38
CA SER A 424 19.28 13.27 15.32
C SER A 424 20.53 13.96 15.87
N PHE A 425 21.69 13.37 15.65
CA PHE A 425 22.99 13.98 15.98
C PHE A 425 23.75 14.39 14.72
#